data_AF-A0A7C4J710-F1
#
_entry.id   AF-A0A7C4J710-F1
#
_cell.length_a   1.000
_cell.length_b   1.000
_cell.length_c   1.000
_cell.angle_alpha   90.00
_cell.angle_beta   90.00
_cell.angle_gamma   90.00
#
_symmetry.space_group_name_H-M   'P 1'
#
loop_
_entity.id
_entity.type
_entity.pdbx_description
1 polymer ?
#
loop_
_entity_poly.entity_id
_entity_poly.type
_entity_poly.pdbx_seq_one_letter_code
_entity_poly.pdbx_strand_id
1 'polypeptide(L)'
;MLLADMARWAMIFGGARSDDREGGNPLVFLLVMIVAPIAAMLIQLAISRAREYEADATGARLAGSPDGLANALRKLEQASRMIPMEASPSTAHLFIVNPLRGMGGALMSLFMTHPPIEERIRRLERMRGSEWYLGG
;
A
#
# COMPACT_ATOMS: atom_id res chain seq x y z
N MET A 1 -18.46 -10.32 -6.84
CA MET A 1 -17.19 -10.10 -7.57
C MET A 1 -16.16 -11.18 -7.24
N LEU A 2 -15.79 -11.41 -5.97
CA LEU A 2 -14.81 -12.43 -5.58
C LEU A 2 -15.06 -13.84 -6.18
N LEU A 3 -16.30 -14.35 -6.12
CA LEU A 3 -16.64 -15.66 -6.69
C LEU A 3 -16.52 -15.71 -8.22
N ALA A 4 -16.76 -14.58 -8.90
CA ALA A 4 -16.63 -14.48 -10.36
C ALA A 4 -15.16 -14.38 -10.76
N ASP A 5 -14.33 -13.69 -9.99
CA ASP A 5 -12.88 -13.65 -10.20
C ASP A 5 -12.25 -15.02 -9.91
N MET A 6 -12.67 -15.69 -8.83
CA MET A 6 -12.26 -17.06 -8.53
C MET A 6 -12.67 -18.03 -9.64
N ALA A 7 -13.90 -17.95 -10.14
CA ALA A 7 -14.37 -18.79 -11.25
C ALA A 7 -13.62 -18.49 -12.56
N ARG A 8 -13.34 -17.22 -12.86
CA ARG A 8 -12.55 -16.80 -14.03
C ARG A 8 -11.14 -17.35 -13.96
N TRP A 9 -10.47 -17.23 -12.82
CA TRP A 9 -9.13 -17.77 -12.63
C TRP A 9 -9.12 -19.31 -12.60
N ALA A 10 -10.14 -19.94 -12.02
CA ALA A 10 -10.32 -21.39 -12.09
C ALA A 10 -10.56 -21.88 -13.52
N MET A 11 -11.22 -21.13 -14.39
CA MET A 11 -11.33 -21.47 -15.81
C MET A 11 -10.03 -21.23 -16.57
N ILE A 12 -9.32 -20.15 -16.30
CA ILE A 12 -8.04 -19.82 -16.97
C ILE A 12 -6.93 -20.82 -16.58
N PHE A 13 -6.85 -21.20 -15.30
CA PHE A 13 -5.80 -22.07 -14.80
C PHE A 13 -6.23 -23.53 -14.64
N GLY A 14 -7.52 -23.80 -14.41
CA GLY A 14 -8.09 -25.13 -14.19
C GLY A 14 -8.91 -25.68 -15.37
N GLY A 15 -9.34 -24.82 -16.30
CA GLY A 15 -10.06 -25.23 -17.53
C GLY A 15 -9.14 -25.59 -18.71
N ALA A 16 -7.82 -25.54 -18.53
CA ALA A 16 -6.86 -25.76 -19.61
C ALA A 16 -6.41 -27.22 -19.81
N ARG A 17 -7.01 -28.22 -19.14
CA ARG A 17 -6.63 -29.63 -19.31
C ARG A 17 -7.80 -30.60 -19.13
N SER A 18 -8.65 -30.65 -20.15
CA SER A 18 -9.43 -31.85 -20.48
C SER A 18 -9.05 -32.32 -21.88
N ASP A 19 -7.75 -32.43 -22.15
CA ASP A 19 -7.29 -33.27 -23.24
C ASP A 19 -5.97 -33.93 -22.84
N ASP A 20 -5.90 -35.22 -23.15
CA ASP A 20 -5.03 -36.21 -22.54
C ASP A 20 -3.52 -35.92 -22.73
N ARG A 21 -2.74 -36.22 -21.68
CA ARG A 21 -1.26 -36.38 -21.66
C ARG A 21 -0.38 -35.12 -21.64
N GLU A 22 -0.57 -34.25 -20.65
CA GLU A 22 0.56 -33.53 -20.00
C GLU A 22 0.04 -32.85 -18.73
N GLY A 23 -0.61 -33.61 -17.84
CA GLY A 23 -1.30 -33.08 -16.65
C GLY A 23 -0.34 -32.31 -15.73
N GLY A 24 -0.44 -30.98 -15.71
CA GLY A 24 0.32 -30.15 -14.78
C GLY A 24 0.06 -30.58 -13.35
N ASN A 25 1.14 -30.69 -12.58
CA ASN A 25 1.11 -31.23 -11.23
C ASN A 25 0.04 -30.50 -10.38
N PRO A 26 -1.00 -31.21 -9.87
CA PRO A 26 -2.08 -30.58 -9.10
C PRO A 26 -1.57 -29.85 -7.84
N LEU A 27 -0.39 -30.23 -7.32
CA LEU A 27 0.27 -29.50 -6.23
C LEU A 27 0.75 -28.10 -6.66
N VAL A 28 1.21 -27.96 -7.91
CA VAL A 28 1.62 -26.65 -8.47
C VAL A 28 0.40 -25.75 -8.64
N PHE A 29 -0.72 -26.30 -9.10
CA PHE A 29 -1.97 -25.54 -9.21
C PHE A 29 -2.47 -25.05 -7.85
N LEU A 30 -2.46 -25.92 -6.83
CA LEU A 30 -2.82 -25.54 -5.46
C LEU A 30 -1.89 -24.45 -4.90
N LEU A 31 -0.58 -24.56 -5.14
CA LEU A 31 0.39 -23.56 -4.72
C LEU A 31 0.10 -22.20 -5.36
N VAL A 32 -0.15 -22.15 -6.67
CA VAL A 32 -0.47 -20.91 -7.39
C VAL A 32 -1.76 -20.29 -6.86
N MET A 33 -2.79 -21.07 -6.55
CA MET A 33 -4.05 -20.55 -6.00
C MET A 33 -3.88 -19.85 -4.64
N ILE A 34 -2.89 -20.25 -3.83
CA ILE A 34 -2.60 -19.62 -2.53
C ILE A 34 -1.66 -18.42 -2.71
N VAL A 35 -0.61 -18.58 -3.51
CA VAL A 35 0.46 -17.57 -3.66
C VAL A 35 0.00 -16.39 -4.52
N ALA A 36 -0.74 -16.62 -5.60
CA ALA A 36 -1.13 -15.56 -6.52
C ALA A 36 -1.98 -14.45 -5.87
N PRO A 37 -2.99 -14.73 -5.03
CA PRO A 37 -3.73 -13.69 -4.31
C PRO A 37 -2.86 -12.87 -3.35
N ILE A 38 -1.92 -13.52 -2.65
CA ILE A 38 -0.98 -12.84 -1.75
C ILE A 38 -0.07 -11.90 -2.54
N ALA A 39 0.48 -12.37 -3.67
CA ALA A 39 1.29 -11.56 -4.56
C ALA A 39 0.49 -10.36 -5.11
N ALA A 40 -0.74 -10.58 -5.57
CA ALA A 40 -1.62 -9.52 -6.06
C ALA A 40 -1.91 -8.47 -4.98
N MET A 41 -2.19 -8.90 -3.74
CA MET A 41 -2.38 -8.01 -2.60
C MET A 41 -1.14 -7.16 -2.33
N LEU A 42 0.06 -7.77 -2.31
CA LEU A 42 1.32 -7.05 -2.09
C LEU A 42 1.59 -6.02 -3.20
N ILE A 43 1.33 -6.38 -4.47
CA ILE A 43 1.44 -5.46 -5.61
C ILE A 43 0.46 -4.30 -5.46
N GLN A 44 -0.80 -4.58 -5.11
CA GLN A 44 -1.81 -3.54 -4.91
C GLN A 44 -1.42 -2.57 -3.79
N LEU A 45 -0.92 -3.09 -2.67
CA LEU A 45 -0.40 -2.28 -1.57
C LEU A 45 0.79 -1.43 -2.01
N ALA A 46 1.72 -1.99 -2.78
CA ALA A 46 2.87 -1.25 -3.32
C ALA A 46 2.42 -0.10 -4.25
N ILE A 47 1.46 -0.36 -5.15
CA ILE A 47 0.89 0.65 -6.05
C ILE A 47 0.16 1.75 -5.26
N SER A 48 -0.59 1.39 -4.21
CA SER A 48 -1.24 2.37 -3.31
C SER A 48 -0.23 3.31 -2.69
N ARG A 49 0.86 2.76 -2.12
CA ARG A 49 1.94 3.55 -1.51
C ARG A 49 2.66 4.43 -2.52
N ALA A 50 2.93 3.92 -3.72
CA ALA A 50 3.56 4.68 -4.80
C ALA A 50 2.74 5.92 -5.18
N ARG A 51 1.41 5.77 -5.32
CA ARG A 51 0.49 6.88 -5.60
C ARG A 51 0.48 7.93 -4.49
N GLU A 52 0.52 7.51 -3.22
CA GLU A 52 0.60 8.46 -2.11
C GLU A 52 1.89 9.30 -2.17
N TYR A 53 3.03 8.67 -2.47
CA TYR A 53 4.30 9.40 -2.60
C TYR A 53 4.31 10.37 -3.79
N GLU A 54 3.68 9.99 -4.89
CA GLU A 54 3.51 10.85 -6.05
C GLU A 54 2.60 12.04 -5.74
N ALA A 55 1.52 11.82 -5.00
CA ALA A 55 0.64 12.87 -4.52
C ALA A 55 1.37 13.85 -3.59
N ASP A 56 2.18 13.37 -2.65
CA ASP A 56 3.02 14.20 -1.78
C ASP A 56 3.98 15.07 -2.58
N ALA A 57 4.71 14.47 -3.53
CA ALA A 57 5.67 15.18 -4.36
C ALA A 57 4.97 16.24 -5.25
N THR A 58 3.81 15.91 -5.79
CA THR A 58 3.02 16.84 -6.61
C THR A 58 2.44 17.98 -5.78
N GLY A 59 1.92 17.68 -4.58
CA GLY A 59 1.45 18.70 -3.64
C GLY A 59 2.57 19.65 -3.20
N ALA A 60 3.75 19.12 -2.90
CA ALA A 60 4.93 19.93 -2.58
C ALA A 60 5.36 20.83 -3.74
N ARG A 61 5.33 20.33 -4.98
CA ARG A 61 5.62 21.13 -6.18
C ARG A 61 4.60 22.25 -6.38
N LEU A 62 3.30 21.96 -6.23
CA LEU A 62 2.24 22.95 -6.34
C LEU A 62 2.32 24.02 -5.24
N ALA A 63 2.72 23.64 -4.03
CA ALA A 63 2.94 24.57 -2.92
C ALA A 63 4.27 25.34 -3.00
N GLY A 64 5.13 25.04 -3.99
CA GLY A 64 6.45 25.64 -4.15
C GLY A 64 7.49 25.21 -3.11
N SER A 65 7.13 24.42 -2.10
CA SER A 65 8.07 23.86 -1.14
C SER A 65 7.54 22.57 -0.49
N PRO A 66 8.41 21.61 -0.15
CA PRO A 66 8.03 20.42 0.59
C PRO A 66 7.86 20.66 2.10
N ASP A 67 8.39 21.77 2.64
CA ASP A 67 8.52 22.01 4.08
C ASP A 67 7.15 22.14 4.78
N GLY A 68 6.18 22.79 4.13
CA GLY A 68 4.84 22.96 4.67
C GLY A 68 4.14 21.62 4.91
N LEU A 69 4.17 20.74 3.89
CA LEU A 69 3.58 19.41 3.96
C LEU A 69 4.34 18.51 4.95
N ALA A 70 5.67 18.53 4.94
CA ALA A 70 6.48 17.77 5.90
C ALA A 70 6.20 18.16 7.36
N ASN A 71 6.06 19.46 7.63
CA ASN A 71 5.72 19.96 8.97
C ASN A 71 4.28 19.56 9.37
N ALA A 72 3.32 19.67 8.46
CA ALA A 72 1.94 19.23 8.70
C ALA A 72 1.89 17.73 9.07
N LEU A 73 2.60 16.89 8.34
CA LEU A 73 2.70 15.45 8.63
C LEU A 73 3.34 15.17 10.00
N ARG A 74 4.41 15.89 10.39
CA ARG A 74 4.99 15.78 11.74
C ARG A 74 3.98 16.13 12.83
N LYS A 75 3.22 17.21 12.65
CA LYS A 75 2.18 17.63 13.62
C LYS A 75 1.08 16.59 13.75
N LEU A 76 0.60 16.05 12.62
CA LEU A 76 -0.40 14.97 12.63
C LEU A 76 0.12 13.73 13.35
N GLU A 77 1.36 13.33 13.08
CA GLU A 77 1.97 12.20 13.75
C GLU A 77 2.07 12.41 15.27
N GLN A 78 2.53 13.58 15.71
CA GLN A 78 2.61 13.92 17.13
C GLN A 78 1.22 13.91 17.79
N ALA A 79 0.23 14.53 17.16
CA ALA A 79 -1.14 14.55 17.65
C ALA A 79 -1.72 13.13 17.77
N SER A 80 -1.50 12.28 16.77
CA SER A 80 -1.95 10.88 16.76
C SER A 80 -1.37 10.03 17.89
N ARG A 81 -0.19 10.39 18.41
CA ARG A 81 0.44 9.70 19.54
C ARG A 81 -0.15 10.14 20.88
N MET A 82 -0.63 11.38 20.97
CA MET A 82 -1.20 11.93 22.20
C MET A 82 -2.68 11.59 22.36
N ILE A 83 -3.40 11.43 21.25
CA ILE A 83 -4.85 11.19 21.24
C ILE A 83 -5.08 9.83 20.58
N PRO A 84 -5.38 8.78 21.36
CA PRO A 84 -5.73 7.47 20.81
C PRO A 84 -6.95 7.59 19.90
N MET A 85 -6.86 7.01 18.70
CA MET A 85 -7.99 6.95 17.78
C MET A 85 -8.69 5.60 17.93
N GLU A 86 -10.01 5.62 18.09
CA GLU A 86 -10.83 4.42 18.00
C GLU A 86 -11.01 4.05 16.53
N ALA A 87 -10.19 3.13 16.03
CA ALA A 87 -10.31 2.61 14.67
C ALA A 87 -10.35 1.08 14.67
N SER A 88 -11.14 0.52 13.77
CA SER A 88 -11.10 -0.90 13.43
C SER A 88 -10.20 -1.12 12.22
N PRO A 89 -9.71 -2.36 11.98
CA PRO A 89 -9.01 -2.70 10.74
C PRO A 89 -9.81 -2.35 9.47
N SER A 90 -11.14 -2.41 9.54
CA SER A 90 -12.01 -2.04 8.42
C SER A 90 -12.09 -0.55 8.16
N THR A 91 -11.85 0.33 9.14
CA THR A 91 -11.90 1.79 8.98
C THR A 91 -10.53 2.45 8.95
N ALA A 92 -9.46 1.71 9.26
CA ALA A 92 -8.10 2.24 9.34
C ALA A 92 -7.62 2.94 8.06
N HIS A 93 -8.12 2.54 6.89
CA HIS A 93 -7.79 3.16 5.60
C HIS A 93 -8.39 4.56 5.39
N LEU A 94 -9.33 4.99 6.24
CA LEU A 94 -9.92 6.34 6.20
C LEU A 94 -9.07 7.37 6.96
N PHE A 95 -8.10 6.93 7.75
CA PHE A 95 -7.27 7.80 8.57
C PHE A 95 -5.96 8.16 7.87
N ILE A 96 -5.56 9.43 7.99
CA ILE A 96 -4.30 9.96 7.46
C ILE A 96 -3.09 9.44 8.26
N VAL A 97 -3.30 9.24 9.56
CA VAL A 97 -2.33 8.74 10.55
C VAL A 97 -2.67 7.31 10.91
N ASN A 98 -1.66 6.47 11.17
CA ASN A 98 -1.89 5.07 11.55
C ASN A 98 -2.64 4.97 12.90
N PRO A 99 -3.91 4.56 12.92
CA PRO A 99 -4.67 4.48 14.16
C PRO A 99 -4.47 3.14 14.89
N LEU A 100 -3.86 2.15 14.23
CA LEU A 100 -3.59 0.81 14.76
C LEU A 100 -2.13 0.68 15.25
N ARG A 101 -1.43 1.80 15.41
CA ARG A 101 -0.02 1.84 15.82
C ARG A 101 0.12 1.20 17.21
N GLY A 102 0.88 0.11 17.30
CA GLY A 102 1.11 -0.64 18.54
C GLY A 102 0.28 -1.92 18.70
N MET A 103 -0.74 -2.16 17.87
CA MET A 103 -1.60 -3.36 17.98
C MET A 103 -1.10 -4.60 17.23
N GLY A 104 0.08 -4.57 16.56
CA GLY A 104 0.72 -5.81 16.10
C GLY A 104 1.54 -5.74 14.81
N GLY A 105 2.84 -5.44 14.92
CA GLY A 105 3.90 -5.82 13.96
C GLY A 105 3.65 -5.57 12.46
N ALA A 106 4.47 -6.23 11.62
CA ALA A 106 4.44 -6.09 10.15
C ALA A 106 3.09 -6.54 9.54
N LEU A 107 2.35 -7.44 10.21
CA LEU A 107 1.04 -7.93 9.74
C LEU A 107 -0.04 -6.85 9.80
N MET A 108 -0.13 -6.05 10.87
CA MET A 108 -1.09 -4.94 10.91
C MET A 108 -0.74 -3.84 9.90
N SER A 109 0.53 -3.74 9.49
CA SER A 109 0.94 -2.83 8.41
C SER A 109 0.45 -3.21 7.01
N LEU A 110 -0.03 -4.44 6.82
CA LEU A 110 -0.65 -4.87 5.57
C LEU A 110 -2.09 -4.35 5.42
N PHE A 111 -2.77 -4.08 6.54
CA PHE A 111 -4.10 -3.44 6.54
C PHE A 111 -4.01 -1.91 6.41
N MET A 112 -2.80 -1.35 6.43
CA MET A 112 -2.57 0.07 6.17
C MET A 112 -2.42 0.32 4.67
N THR A 113 -3.38 1.05 4.12
CA THR A 113 -3.38 1.47 2.71
C THR A 113 -2.41 2.61 2.42
N HIS A 114 -1.98 3.34 3.46
CA HIS A 114 -1.03 4.45 3.37
C HIS A 114 0.36 4.05 3.89
N PRO A 115 1.44 4.62 3.32
CA PRO A 115 2.80 4.44 3.81
C PRO A 115 3.02 5.12 5.18
N PRO A 116 4.00 4.66 5.98
CA PRO A 116 4.36 5.32 7.23
C PRO A 116 4.68 6.81 7.04
N ILE A 117 4.20 7.65 7.96
CA ILE A 117 4.40 9.10 7.90
C ILE A 117 5.88 9.47 7.90
N GLU A 118 6.70 8.76 8.67
CA GLU A 118 8.14 9.01 8.74
C GLU A 118 8.83 8.84 7.38
N GLU A 119 8.41 7.87 6.56
CA GLU A 119 8.97 7.70 5.21
C GLU A 119 8.46 8.77 4.25
N ARG A 120 7.22 9.25 4.41
CA ARG A 120 6.69 10.38 3.63
C ARG A 120 7.46 11.67 3.92
N ILE A 121 7.66 11.99 5.21
CA ILE A 121 8.48 13.13 5.64
C ILE A 121 9.88 13.03 5.07
N ARG A 122 10.52 11.87 5.20
CA ARG A 122 11.88 11.64 4.67
C ARG A 122 11.96 11.88 3.16
N ARG A 123 10.96 11.44 2.39
CA ARG A 123 10.91 11.67 0.93
C ARG A 123 10.72 13.14 0.59
N LEU A 124 9.83 13.84 1.30
CA LEU A 124 9.62 15.28 1.15
C LEU A 124 10.91 16.06 1.47
N GLU A 125 11.60 15.71 2.54
CA GLU A 125 12.88 16.34 2.91
C GLU A 125 13.96 16.10 1.85
N ARG A 126 14.02 14.92 1.22
CA ARG A 126 14.92 14.66 0.09
C ARG A 126 14.65 15.56 -1.11
N MET A 127 13.43 16.05 -1.31
CA MET A 127 13.12 16.99 -2.39
C MET A 127 13.86 18.32 -2.24
N ARG A 128 14.26 18.71 -1.02
CA ARG A 128 15.04 19.94 -0.79
C ARG A 128 16.43 19.92 -1.43
N GLY A 129 16.98 18.73 -1.68
CA GLY A 129 18.25 18.55 -2.39
C GLY A 129 18.09 18.29 -3.88
N SER A 130 16.87 18.33 -4.41
CA SER A 130 16.62 18.05 -5.82
C SER A 130 16.88 19.27 -6.70
N GLU A 131 17.28 19.03 -7.95
CA GLU A 131 17.52 20.08 -8.95
C GLU A 131 16.29 21.00 -9.11
N TRP A 132 15.08 20.43 -9.04
CA TRP A 132 13.83 21.19 -9.06
C TRP A 132 13.74 22.24 -7.95
N TYR A 133 14.21 21.92 -6.74
CA TYR A 133 14.11 22.83 -5.59
C TYR A 133 15.25 23.86 -5.55
N LEU A 134 16.43 23.49 -6.07
CA LEU A 134 17.64 24.31 -6.01
C LEU A 134 17.82 25.22 -7.24
N GLY A 135 17.08 24.99 -8.32
CA GLY A 135 17.22 25.74 -9.58
C GLY A 135 15.91 26.01 -10.32
N GLY A 136 14.77 25.90 -9.62
CA GLY A 136 13.46 26.37 -10.08
C GLY A 136 13.27 27.87 -9.86
#